data_AF-A0A197JDD6-F1
#
_entry.id   AF-A0A197JDD6-F1
#
_cell.length_a   1.000
_cell.length_b   1.000
_cell.length_c   1.000
_cell.angle_alpha   90.00
_cell.angle_beta   90.00
_cell.angle_gamma   90.00
#
_symmetry.space_group_name_H-M   'P 1'
#
loop_
_entity.id
_entity.type
_entity.pdbx_description
1 polymer ?
#
loop_
_entity_poly.entity_id
_entity_poly.type
_entity_poly.pdbx_seq_one_letter_code
_entity_poly.pdbx_strand_id
1 'polypeptide(L)'
;MGAAASPSTYNFGTAFIGQQSFLSGNLDTDGNVQARANYAWSNTNVSKVQAQFSNTPGHSMLQMEQDYNGRDFNVNLKGVNPSVVDGTGIFIGSYLQSVSQNLALGAEAVYQRPTPGQQETVMSYVAKYTGRDYIATAQYQGFGAFSAAYYLRYSEKVDFGTEIQLLTAGGRREAVATVGGKFEFRRSTFRGQVDTTGKVSAVLEEKIVPGFSFLVSGEMDHGKGQSRFGVGMMWEV
;
A
#
# COMPACT_ATOMS: atom_id res chain seq x y z
N MET A 1 8.33 6.71 -24.17
CA MET A 1 8.07 5.28 -24.44
C MET A 1 7.71 4.62 -23.12
N GLY A 2 6.43 4.61 -22.77
CA GLY A 2 5.94 3.88 -21.60
C GLY A 2 5.41 2.55 -22.09
N ALA A 3 6.11 1.46 -21.78
CA ALA A 3 5.55 0.14 -21.99
C ALA A 3 4.24 0.09 -21.20
N ALA A 4 3.12 -0.01 -21.92
CA ALA A 4 1.91 -0.58 -21.36
C ALA A 4 2.33 -2.01 -20.98
N ALA A 5 2.64 -2.21 -19.70
CA ALA A 5 2.67 -3.55 -19.15
C ALA A 5 1.25 -4.06 -19.37
N SER A 6 1.06 -4.85 -20.43
CA SER A 6 -0.17 -5.60 -20.62
C SER A 6 -0.42 -6.34 -19.31
N PRO A 7 -1.58 -6.18 -18.67
CA PRO A 7 -1.90 -7.03 -17.55
C PRO A 7 -1.78 -8.48 -18.04
N SER A 8 -1.04 -9.27 -17.28
CA SER A 8 -1.06 -10.73 -17.26
C SER A 8 -2.37 -11.27 -17.83
N THR A 9 -2.30 -11.88 -19.01
CA THR A 9 -3.53 -12.30 -19.74
C THR A 9 -4.35 -13.30 -18.92
N TYR A 10 -3.67 -14.04 -18.05
CA TYR A 10 -4.28 -14.93 -17.07
C TYR A 10 -3.39 -15.03 -15.83
N ASN A 11 -4.00 -14.87 -14.65
CA ASN A 11 -3.34 -15.02 -13.36
C ASN A 11 -4.15 -16.01 -12.51
N PHE A 12 -3.49 -17.08 -12.07
CA PHE A 12 -4.07 -18.08 -11.20
C PHE A 12 -3.64 -17.83 -9.75
N GLY A 13 -4.58 -17.43 -8.91
CA GLY A 13 -4.38 -17.22 -7.48
C GLY A 13 -5.00 -18.35 -6.66
N THR A 14 -4.26 -18.82 -5.66
CA THR A 14 -4.77 -19.70 -4.60
C THR A 14 -4.43 -19.11 -3.25
N ALA A 15 -5.34 -19.22 -2.28
CA ALA A 15 -5.10 -18.83 -0.91
C ALA A 15 -5.60 -19.91 0.04
N PHE A 16 -4.77 -20.22 1.03
CA PHE A 16 -5.08 -21.10 2.14
C PHE A 16 -5.10 -20.29 3.42
N ILE A 17 -6.21 -20.36 4.14
CA ILE A 17 -6.41 -19.66 5.41
C ILE A 17 -6.56 -20.72 6.51
N GLY A 18 -5.51 -20.92 7.29
CA GLY A 18 -5.52 -21.67 8.52
C GLY A 18 -5.74 -20.78 9.74
N GLN A 19 -5.78 -21.38 10.93
CA GLN A 19 -5.98 -20.65 12.20
C GLN A 19 -4.82 -19.71 12.55
N GLN A 20 -3.60 -20.06 12.14
CA GLN A 20 -2.37 -19.31 12.44
C GLN A 20 -1.53 -19.04 11.18
N SER A 21 -1.85 -19.68 10.05
CA SER A 21 -1.11 -19.54 8.80
C SER A 21 -2.02 -19.05 7.69
N PHE A 22 -1.55 -18.06 6.94
CA PHE A 22 -2.18 -17.60 5.71
C PHE A 22 -1.16 -17.74 4.59
N LEU A 23 -1.44 -18.59 3.62
CA LEU A 23 -0.58 -18.81 2.46
C LEU A 23 -1.34 -18.36 1.23
N SER A 24 -0.76 -17.56 0.36
CA SER A 24 -1.33 -17.24 -0.95
C SER A 24 -0.26 -17.35 -2.02
N GLY A 25 -0.60 -17.96 -3.15
CA GLY A 25 0.26 -18.08 -4.30
C GLY A 25 -0.47 -17.58 -5.55
N ASN A 26 0.16 -16.72 -6.33
CA ASN A 26 -0.34 -16.26 -7.62
C ASN A 26 0.68 -16.64 -8.69
N LEU A 27 0.18 -17.20 -9.80
CA LEU A 27 0.96 -17.60 -10.95
C LEU A 27 0.44 -16.87 -12.18
N ASP A 28 1.33 -16.13 -12.83
CA ASP A 28 1.05 -15.48 -14.10
C ASP A 28 1.45 -16.38 -15.28
N THR A 29 0.79 -16.17 -16.42
CA THR A 29 1.09 -16.82 -17.72
C THR A 29 2.52 -16.55 -18.19
N ASP A 30 3.10 -15.41 -17.82
CA ASP A 30 4.50 -15.05 -18.14
C ASP A 30 5.53 -15.75 -17.23
N GLY A 31 5.09 -16.69 -16.37
CA GLY A 31 5.95 -17.44 -15.46
C GLY A 31 6.35 -16.66 -14.20
N ASN A 32 5.77 -15.49 -13.96
CA ASN A 32 5.95 -14.74 -12.73
C ASN A 32 5.16 -15.42 -11.60
N VAL A 33 5.85 -15.76 -10.51
CA VAL A 33 5.26 -16.40 -9.33
C VAL A 33 5.31 -15.41 -8.17
N GLN A 34 4.17 -15.14 -7.53
CA GLN A 34 4.11 -14.40 -6.27
C GLN A 34 3.58 -15.30 -5.17
N ALA A 35 4.42 -15.64 -4.20
CA ALA A 35 4.05 -16.37 -3.01
C ALA A 35 4.07 -15.44 -1.79
N ARG A 36 3.09 -15.57 -0.91
CA ARG A 36 3.02 -14.88 0.37
C ARG A 36 2.64 -15.88 1.44
N ALA A 37 3.40 -15.89 2.52
CA ALA A 37 3.19 -16.73 3.69
C ALA A 37 3.19 -15.85 4.93
N ASN A 38 2.05 -15.74 5.59
CA ASN A 38 1.94 -15.11 6.90
C ASN A 38 1.77 -16.21 7.94
N TYR A 39 2.54 -16.15 9.02
CA TYR A 39 2.48 -17.06 10.14
C TYR A 39 2.36 -16.25 11.43
N ALA A 40 1.24 -16.37 12.11
CA ALA A 40 0.96 -15.75 13.40
C ALA A 40 1.44 -16.68 14.52
N TRP A 41 2.63 -16.42 15.07
CA TRP A 41 3.17 -17.14 16.22
C TRP A 41 2.31 -16.90 17.48
N SER A 42 1.74 -15.71 17.59
CA SER A 42 0.78 -15.32 18.62
C SER A 42 -0.16 -14.25 18.07
N ASN A 43 -1.15 -13.82 18.85
CA ASN A 43 -2.00 -12.68 18.48
C ASN A 43 -1.23 -11.37 18.34
N THR A 44 -0.04 -11.28 18.94
CA THR A 44 0.80 -10.09 18.93
C THR A 44 1.96 -10.19 17.94
N ASN A 45 2.38 -11.39 17.57
CA ASN A 45 3.58 -11.62 16.78
C ASN A 45 3.26 -12.37 15.48
N VAL A 46 3.48 -11.70 14.34
CA VAL A 46 3.20 -12.24 13.02
C VAL A 46 4.44 -12.08 12.14
N SER A 47 4.93 -13.20 11.60
CA SER A 47 5.94 -13.19 10.55
C SER A 47 5.26 -13.26 9.20
N LYS A 48 5.72 -12.48 8.23
CA LYS A 48 5.24 -12.53 6.85
C LYS A 48 6.43 -12.69 5.92
N VAL A 49 6.30 -13.56 4.95
CA VAL A 49 7.30 -13.78 3.91
C VAL A 49 6.61 -13.61 2.58
N GLN A 50 7.14 -12.76 1.72
CA GLN A 50 6.65 -12.55 0.37
C GLN A 50 7.79 -12.82 -0.60
N ALA A 51 7.59 -13.74 -1.53
CA ALA A 51 8.56 -14.07 -2.56
C ALA A 51 7.93 -13.83 -3.92
N GLN A 52 8.52 -12.96 -4.72
CA GLN A 52 8.16 -12.73 -6.10
C GLN A 52 9.31 -13.25 -6.97
N PHE A 53 9.08 -14.33 -7.70
CA PHE A 53 10.00 -14.83 -8.70
C PHE A 53 9.55 -14.33 -10.06
N SER A 54 10.46 -13.67 -10.76
CA SER A 54 10.24 -13.26 -12.15
C SER A 54 11.21 -14.00 -13.05
N ASN A 55 10.79 -14.28 -14.28
CA ASN A 55 11.61 -14.94 -15.29
C ASN A 55 12.76 -14.04 -15.80
N THR A 56 12.72 -12.74 -15.51
CA THR A 56 13.81 -11.81 -15.82
C THR A 56 14.92 -11.94 -14.77
N PRO A 57 16.17 -12.27 -15.16
CA PRO A 57 17.30 -12.38 -14.25
C PRO A 57 17.48 -11.10 -13.40
N GLY A 58 17.59 -11.25 -12.08
CA GLY A 58 17.79 -10.13 -11.15
C GLY A 58 16.53 -9.43 -10.64
N HIS A 59 15.34 -9.78 -11.15
CA HIS A 59 14.06 -9.20 -10.72
C HIS A 59 13.29 -10.06 -9.70
N SER A 60 13.93 -11.10 -9.16
CA SER A 60 13.35 -11.86 -8.06
C SER A 60 13.44 -11.04 -6.77
N MET A 61 12.31 -10.87 -6.09
CA MET A 61 12.25 -10.18 -4.81
C MET A 61 11.84 -11.11 -3.68
N LEU A 62 12.61 -11.12 -2.59
CA LEU A 62 12.28 -11.81 -1.35
C LEU A 62 12.13 -10.77 -0.24
N GLN A 63 10.95 -10.66 0.33
CA GLN A 63 10.63 -9.77 1.43
C GLN A 63 10.28 -10.60 2.67
N MET A 64 10.90 -10.29 3.79
CA MET A 64 10.58 -10.87 5.09
C MET A 64 10.15 -9.73 6.00
N GLU A 65 8.99 -9.84 6.62
CA GLU A 65 8.47 -8.86 7.55
C GLU A 65 8.20 -9.56 8.89
N GLN A 66 8.54 -8.89 9.99
CA GLN A 66 8.22 -9.29 11.35
C GLN A 66 7.40 -8.18 12.00
N ASP A 67 6.13 -8.46 12.26
CA ASP A 67 5.23 -7.58 12.98
C ASP A 67 5.14 -8.01 14.45
N TYR A 68 5.47 -7.10 15.35
CA TYR A 68 5.30 -7.26 16.79
C TYR A 68 4.41 -6.13 17.35
N ASN A 69 3.18 -6.49 17.70
CA ASN A 69 2.21 -5.63 18.35
C ASN A 69 2.32 -5.77 19.88
N GLY A 70 2.98 -4.81 20.52
CA GLY A 70 2.90 -4.61 21.97
C GLY A 70 1.53 -4.04 22.40
N ARG A 71 1.40 -3.75 23.70
CA ARG A 71 0.15 -3.14 24.23
C ARG A 71 0.04 -1.65 23.89
N ASP A 72 1.17 -0.97 23.88
CA ASP A 72 1.33 0.48 23.75
C ASP A 72 2.29 0.87 22.62
N PHE A 73 2.96 -0.10 21.98
CA PHE A 73 3.84 0.09 20.84
C PHE A 73 3.66 -1.00 19.79
N ASN A 74 4.03 -0.69 18.55
CA ASN A 74 4.15 -1.61 17.43
C ASN A 74 5.57 -1.50 16.88
N VAL A 75 6.19 -2.65 16.63
CA VAL A 75 7.46 -2.75 15.93
C VAL A 75 7.23 -3.57 14.68
N ASN A 76 7.65 -3.04 13.53
CA ASN A 76 7.67 -3.77 12.28
C ASN A 76 9.09 -3.75 11.73
N LEU A 77 9.64 -4.93 11.43
CA LEU A 77 10.93 -5.07 10.79
C LEU A 77 10.73 -5.71 9.42
N LYS A 78 11.16 -5.07 8.35
CA LYS A 78 11.13 -5.62 6.98
C LYS A 78 12.55 -5.76 6.44
N GLY A 79 12.83 -6.87 5.80
CA GLY A 79 14.03 -7.11 5.01
C GLY A 79 13.62 -7.44 3.58
N VAL A 80 14.04 -6.64 2.61
CA VAL A 80 13.81 -6.87 1.18
C VAL A 80 15.15 -7.21 0.53
N ASN A 81 15.18 -8.33 -0.18
CA ASN A 81 16.33 -8.89 -0.87
C ASN A 81 17.60 -8.97 -0.02
N PRO A 82 17.56 -9.66 1.14
CA PRO A 82 18.78 -9.89 1.91
C PRO A 82 19.69 -10.86 1.15
N SER A 83 20.71 -10.35 0.46
CA SER A 83 21.73 -11.19 -0.17
C SER A 83 22.88 -11.39 0.83
N VAL A 84 23.07 -12.63 1.28
CA VAL A 84 24.15 -12.97 2.22
C VAL A 84 25.52 -12.93 1.53
N VAL A 85 25.55 -13.12 0.20
CA VAL A 85 26.75 -13.20 -0.61
C VAL A 85 27.36 -11.83 -0.89
N ASP A 86 26.53 -10.83 -1.22
CA ASP A 86 27.01 -9.48 -1.58
C ASP A 86 26.79 -8.46 -0.46
N GLY A 87 26.14 -8.86 0.64
CA GLY A 87 25.81 -7.95 1.76
C GLY A 87 24.86 -6.83 1.35
N THR A 88 24.10 -7.03 0.27
CA THR A 88 23.11 -6.09 -0.26
C THR A 88 21.73 -6.42 0.29
N GLY A 89 20.89 -5.40 0.40
CA GLY A 89 19.54 -5.54 0.92
C GLY A 89 18.98 -4.25 1.49
N ILE A 90 17.67 -4.22 1.63
CA ILE A 90 16.93 -3.11 2.22
C ILE A 90 16.37 -3.61 3.54
N PHE A 91 16.73 -2.96 4.64
CA PHE A 91 16.19 -3.23 5.96
C PHE A 91 15.39 -2.03 6.41
N ILE A 92 14.13 -2.23 6.77
CA ILE A 92 13.22 -1.19 7.23
C ILE A 92 12.82 -1.52 8.65
N GLY A 93 13.20 -0.68 9.60
CA GLY A 93 12.75 -0.79 10.99
C GLY A 93 11.75 0.32 11.28
N SER A 94 10.48 -0.04 11.47
CA SER A 94 9.43 0.86 11.91
C SER A 94 9.11 0.65 13.38
N TYR A 95 9.01 1.74 14.12
CA TYR A 95 8.61 1.76 15.52
C TYR A 95 7.52 2.81 15.70
N LEU A 96 6.38 2.43 16.26
CA LEU A 96 5.26 3.33 16.52
C LEU A 96 4.76 3.12 17.95
N GLN A 97 4.73 4.18 18.74
CA GLN A 97 4.32 4.15 20.14
C GLN A 97 3.17 5.11 20.40
N SER A 98 2.17 4.64 21.14
CA SER A 98 1.06 5.48 21.61
C SER A 98 1.54 6.30 22.80
N VAL A 99 1.73 7.60 22.61
CA VAL A 99 2.13 8.53 23.69
C VAL A 99 0.91 8.98 24.49
N SER A 100 -0.26 9.03 23.85
CA SER A 100 -1.56 9.34 24.47
C SER A 100 -2.64 8.39 23.93
N GLN A 101 -3.87 8.49 24.45
CA GLN A 101 -5.03 7.74 23.96
C GLN A 101 -5.38 8.09 22.50
N ASN A 102 -5.03 9.30 22.07
CA ASN A 102 -5.39 9.85 20.77
C ASN A 102 -4.18 10.16 19.90
N LEU A 103 -2.95 10.06 20.43
CA LEU A 103 -1.73 10.41 19.71
C LEU A 103 -0.73 9.27 19.74
N ALA A 104 -0.32 8.82 18.57
CA ALA A 104 0.78 7.89 18.38
C ALA A 104 1.89 8.54 17.55
N LEU A 105 3.12 8.38 18.00
CA LEU A 105 4.32 8.87 17.32
C LEU A 105 5.20 7.68 16.99
N GLY A 106 5.85 7.73 15.84
CA GLY A 106 6.72 6.68 15.38
C GLY A 106 7.87 7.20 14.54
N ALA A 107 8.85 6.34 14.35
CA ALA A 107 9.96 6.55 13.44
C ALA A 107 10.17 5.28 12.61
N GLU A 108 10.56 5.48 11.36
CA GLU A 108 10.90 4.42 10.43
C GLU A 108 12.31 4.69 9.90
N ALA A 109 13.20 3.72 10.07
CA ALA A 109 14.56 3.77 9.55
C ALA A 109 14.67 2.80 8.38
N VAL A 110 14.88 3.33 7.18
CA VAL A 110 15.17 2.58 5.98
C VAL A 110 16.68 2.57 5.78
N TYR A 111 17.27 1.39 5.90
CA TYR A 111 18.66 1.13 5.63
C TYR A 111 18.78 0.33 4.34
N GLN A 112 19.16 0.98 3.25
CA GLN A 112 19.33 0.32 1.96
C GLN A 112 20.79 0.28 1.53
N ARG A 113 21.20 -0.92 1.11
CA ARG A 113 22.46 -1.17 0.42
C ARG A 113 22.17 -1.79 -0.94
N PRO A 114 21.87 -0.99 -1.97
CA PRO A 114 21.60 -1.50 -3.31
C PRO A 114 22.86 -2.05 -4.01
N THR A 115 24.03 -1.47 -3.74
CA THR A 115 25.32 -1.85 -4.37
C THR A 115 26.43 -1.88 -3.32
N PRO A 116 27.43 -2.78 -3.42
CA PRO A 116 28.61 -2.75 -2.55
C PRO A 116 29.29 -1.37 -2.60
N GLY A 117 29.18 -0.59 -1.52
CA GLY A 117 29.79 0.74 -1.38
C GLY A 117 28.81 1.93 -1.30
N GLN A 118 27.54 1.76 -1.66
CA GLN A 118 26.52 2.79 -1.43
C GLN A 118 25.62 2.37 -0.26
N GLN A 119 25.65 3.18 0.80
CA GLN A 119 24.80 3.02 1.96
C GLN A 119 23.90 4.24 2.04
N GLU A 120 22.60 4.03 1.96
CA GLU A 120 21.63 5.08 2.17
C GLU A 120 20.81 4.74 3.40
N THR A 121 20.82 5.66 4.35
CA THR A 121 19.98 5.58 5.55
C THR A 121 19.01 6.72 5.49
N VAL A 122 17.72 6.41 5.38
CA VAL A 122 16.65 7.39 5.41
C VAL A 122 15.86 7.17 6.69
N MET A 123 15.83 8.18 7.54
CA MET A 123 14.93 8.19 8.70
C MET A 123 13.67 8.94 8.33
N SER A 124 12.54 8.38 8.69
CA SER A 124 11.22 8.97 8.53
C SER A 124 10.55 9.04 9.91
N TYR A 125 9.75 10.07 10.11
CA TYR A 125 8.96 10.27 11.32
C TYR A 125 7.49 10.19 10.94
N VAL A 126 6.70 9.51 11.78
CA VAL A 126 5.27 9.33 11.59
C VAL A 126 4.55 9.84 12.83
N ALA A 127 3.48 10.60 12.62
CA ALA A 127 2.56 11.01 13.65
C ALA A 127 1.14 10.60 13.23
N LYS A 128 0.40 10.02 14.16
CA LYS A 128 -1.01 9.67 13.98
C LYS A 128 -1.81 10.26 15.12
N TYR A 129 -2.84 11.01 14.77
CA TYR A 129 -3.81 11.58 15.69
C TYR A 129 -5.20 11.03 15.39
N THR A 130 -5.80 10.38 16.38
CA THR A 130 -7.12 9.74 16.28
C THR A 130 -8.11 10.56 17.11
N GLY A 131 -9.03 11.24 16.43
CA GLY A 131 -10.19 11.91 17.03
C GLY A 131 -11.37 10.95 17.22
N ARG A 132 -12.56 11.49 17.51
CA ARG A 132 -13.80 10.68 17.62
C ARG A 132 -14.25 10.16 16.25
N ASP A 133 -14.28 11.05 15.25
CA ASP A 133 -14.80 10.78 13.91
C ASP A 133 -13.77 11.01 12.80
N TYR A 134 -12.54 11.42 13.15
CA TYR A 134 -11.48 11.72 12.20
C TYR A 134 -10.14 11.12 12.62
N ILE A 135 -9.28 10.87 11.65
CA ILE A 135 -7.89 10.41 11.85
C ILE A 135 -7.00 11.29 10.98
N ALA A 136 -6.06 11.99 11.61
CA ALA A 136 -5.02 12.72 10.91
C ALA A 136 -3.70 11.95 11.02
N THR A 137 -2.98 11.81 9.92
CA THR A 137 -1.64 11.23 9.89
C THR A 137 -0.69 12.19 9.20
N ALA A 138 0.53 12.30 9.71
CA ALA A 138 1.61 13.04 9.08
C ALA A 138 2.85 12.14 9.03
N GLN A 139 3.53 12.12 7.90
CA GLN A 139 4.77 11.41 7.69
C GLN A 139 5.78 12.36 7.07
N TYR A 140 6.96 12.46 7.69
CA TYR A 140 8.09 13.21 7.17
C TYR A 140 9.23 12.24 6.89
N GLN A 141 9.64 12.12 5.63
CA GLN A 141 10.77 11.30 5.21
C GLN A 141 12.01 12.20 5.07
N GLY A 142 13.13 11.75 5.63
CA GLY A 142 14.38 12.52 5.71
C GLY A 142 14.97 12.97 4.37
N PHE A 143 14.50 12.41 3.25
CA PHE A 143 14.87 12.85 1.90
C PHE A 143 14.07 14.06 1.39
N GLY A 144 13.28 14.71 2.27
CA GLY A 144 12.50 15.91 1.93
C GLY A 144 11.12 15.61 1.34
N ALA A 145 10.55 14.45 1.63
CA ALA A 145 9.14 14.16 1.33
C ALA A 145 8.30 14.32 2.60
N PHE A 146 7.19 15.02 2.51
CA PHE A 146 6.22 15.18 3.59
C PHE A 146 4.84 14.77 3.07
N SER A 147 4.20 13.81 3.72
CA SER A 147 2.81 13.43 3.44
C SER A 147 1.95 13.72 4.66
N ALA A 148 0.79 14.31 4.46
CA ALA A 148 -0.24 14.47 5.47
C ALA A 148 -1.57 13.96 4.93
N ALA A 149 -2.24 13.09 5.69
CA ALA A 149 -3.56 12.59 5.35
C ALA A 149 -4.56 12.90 6.47
N TYR A 150 -5.79 13.17 6.08
CA TYR A 150 -6.90 13.45 6.96
C TYR A 150 -8.09 12.63 6.51
N TYR A 151 -8.49 11.68 7.35
CA TYR A 151 -9.66 10.85 7.16
C TYR A 151 -10.78 11.35 8.07
N LEU A 152 -11.99 11.49 7.54
CA LEU A 152 -13.18 11.90 8.25
C LEU A 152 -14.33 10.96 7.91
N ARG A 153 -14.86 10.29 8.92
CA ARG A 153 -16.08 9.50 8.79
C ARG A 153 -17.28 10.40 9.03
N TYR A 154 -18.01 10.76 7.98
CA TYR A 154 -19.20 11.61 8.09
C TYR A 154 -20.44 10.79 8.49
N SER A 155 -20.55 9.57 7.97
CA SER A 155 -21.65 8.64 8.27
C SER A 155 -21.18 7.20 8.13
N GLU A 156 -21.97 6.22 8.59
CA GLU A 156 -21.69 4.79 8.37
C GLU A 156 -21.59 4.41 6.89
N LYS A 157 -22.15 5.24 6.01
CA LYS A 157 -22.16 5.03 4.55
C LYS A 157 -21.21 5.94 3.79
N VAL A 158 -20.63 6.96 4.44
CA VAL A 158 -19.88 8.02 3.75
C VAL A 158 -18.62 8.36 4.53
N ASP A 159 -17.50 8.12 3.87
CA ASP A 159 -16.16 8.45 4.32
C ASP A 159 -15.54 9.48 3.39
N PHE A 160 -14.86 10.47 3.95
CA PHE A 160 -14.03 11.42 3.20
C PHE A 160 -12.58 11.26 3.61
N GLY A 161 -11.69 11.46 2.64
CA GLY A 161 -10.25 11.43 2.84
C GLY A 161 -9.60 12.54 2.03
N THR A 162 -8.67 13.25 2.65
CA THR A 162 -7.80 14.22 1.99
C THR A 162 -6.36 13.83 2.25
N GLU A 163 -5.54 13.81 1.22
CA GLU A 163 -4.10 13.57 1.33
C GLU A 163 -3.34 14.70 0.63
N ILE A 164 -2.23 15.12 1.23
CA ILE A 164 -1.32 16.12 0.69
C ILE A 164 0.08 15.51 0.73
N GLN A 165 0.71 15.39 -0.43
CA GLN A 165 2.08 14.95 -0.59
C GLN A 165 2.94 16.10 -1.12
N LEU A 166 4.00 16.43 -0.38
CA LEU A 166 4.98 17.44 -0.72
C LEU A 166 6.32 16.74 -0.94
N LEU A 167 6.88 16.83 -2.13
CA LEU A 167 8.25 16.41 -2.40
C LEU A 167 9.13 17.64 -2.61
N THR A 168 10.20 17.74 -1.81
CA THR A 168 11.19 18.83 -1.87
C THR A 168 12.59 18.33 -2.21
N ALA A 169 12.70 17.09 -2.70
CA ALA A 169 13.95 16.45 -3.07
C ALA A 169 14.55 17.04 -4.37
N GLY A 170 15.87 17.24 -4.38
CA GLY A 170 16.61 17.54 -5.62
C GLY A 170 16.30 18.90 -6.28
N GLY A 171 15.84 19.90 -5.53
CA GLY A 171 15.57 21.25 -6.05
C GLY A 171 14.22 21.41 -6.76
N ARG A 172 13.42 20.35 -6.89
CA ARG A 172 12.02 20.43 -7.32
C ARG A 172 11.11 20.40 -6.10
N ARG A 173 10.19 21.36 -6.04
CA ARG A 173 9.12 21.41 -5.05
C ARG A 173 7.82 21.07 -5.76
N GLU A 174 7.37 19.83 -5.60
CA GLU A 174 6.10 19.37 -6.15
C GLU A 174 5.15 19.08 -5.00
N ALA A 175 3.94 19.60 -5.12
CA ALA A 175 2.88 19.48 -4.13
C ALA A 175 1.66 18.91 -4.83
N VAL A 176 1.14 17.81 -4.30
CA VAL A 176 0.00 17.10 -4.84
C VAL A 176 -1.00 16.92 -3.71
N ALA A 177 -2.19 17.50 -3.85
CA ALA A 177 -3.27 17.34 -2.90
C ALA A 177 -4.43 16.59 -3.55
N THR A 178 -4.77 15.44 -2.98
CA THR A 178 -5.85 14.58 -3.43
C THR A 178 -6.98 14.59 -2.41
N VAL A 179 -8.20 14.77 -2.87
CA VAL A 179 -9.42 14.69 -2.05
C VAL A 179 -10.28 13.57 -2.63
N GLY A 180 -10.74 12.67 -1.77
CA GLY A 180 -11.58 11.55 -2.15
C GLY A 180 -12.74 11.31 -1.20
N GLY A 181 -13.75 10.64 -1.71
CA GLY A 181 -14.93 10.21 -0.98
C GLY A 181 -15.24 8.76 -1.31
N LYS A 182 -15.57 7.99 -0.28
CA LYS A 182 -16.08 6.62 -0.40
C LYS A 182 -17.52 6.61 0.09
N PHE A 183 -18.41 6.13 -0.77
CA PHE A 183 -19.82 5.95 -0.51
C PHE A 183 -20.13 4.46 -0.58
N GLU A 184 -20.45 3.86 0.55
CA GLU A 184 -20.76 2.45 0.67
C GLU A 184 -22.26 2.26 0.94
N PHE A 185 -22.93 1.67 -0.03
CA PHE A 185 -24.33 1.26 0.04
C PHE A 185 -24.41 -0.27 0.12
N ARG A 186 -25.57 -0.80 0.53
CA ARG A 186 -25.77 -2.26 0.66
C ARG A 186 -25.50 -3.06 -0.63
N ARG A 187 -25.72 -2.44 -1.80
CA ARG A 187 -25.57 -3.08 -3.11
C ARG A 187 -24.51 -2.43 -4.00
N SER A 188 -23.91 -1.32 -3.58
CA SER A 188 -22.92 -0.63 -4.40
C SER A 188 -21.89 0.11 -3.56
N THR A 189 -20.65 0.14 -4.02
CA THR A 189 -19.57 0.93 -3.45
C THR A 189 -19.09 1.90 -4.50
N PHE A 190 -19.20 3.19 -4.24
CA PHE A 190 -18.66 4.23 -5.10
C PHE A 190 -17.46 4.88 -4.42
N ARG A 191 -16.35 5.01 -5.15
CA ARG A 191 -15.13 5.68 -4.70
C ARG A 191 -14.76 6.73 -5.73
N GLY A 192 -14.65 7.97 -5.33
CA GLY A 192 -14.19 9.06 -6.18
C GLY A 192 -12.99 9.75 -5.56
N GLN A 193 -12.05 10.18 -6.37
CA GLN A 193 -10.94 11.03 -5.96
C GLN A 193 -10.63 12.08 -7.03
N VAL A 194 -10.19 13.24 -6.58
CA VAL A 194 -9.79 14.38 -7.40
C VAL A 194 -8.45 14.86 -6.88
N ASP A 195 -7.51 15.06 -7.80
CA ASP A 195 -6.17 15.50 -7.50
C ASP A 195 -5.88 16.89 -8.09
N THR A 196 -5.00 17.67 -7.43
CA THR A 196 -4.60 19.02 -7.88
C THR A 196 -3.91 19.04 -9.23
N THR A 197 -3.42 17.89 -9.71
CA THR A 197 -2.84 17.74 -11.05
C THR A 197 -3.89 17.73 -12.17
N GLY A 198 -5.19 17.82 -11.84
CA GLY A 198 -6.30 17.76 -12.80
C GLY A 198 -6.74 16.35 -13.15
N LYS A 199 -6.25 15.36 -12.38
CA LYS A 199 -6.68 13.97 -12.50
C LYS A 199 -7.90 13.70 -11.64
N VAL A 200 -8.91 13.10 -12.24
CA VAL A 200 -10.13 12.65 -11.57
C VAL A 200 -10.22 11.14 -11.76
N SER A 201 -10.49 10.39 -10.70
CA SER A 201 -10.69 8.95 -10.79
C SER A 201 -11.95 8.54 -10.04
N ALA A 202 -12.73 7.67 -10.63
CA ALA A 202 -13.94 7.11 -10.04
C ALA A 202 -14.00 5.61 -10.26
N VAL A 203 -14.41 4.87 -9.24
CA VAL A 203 -14.68 3.44 -9.29
C VAL A 203 -16.05 3.18 -8.69
N LEU A 204 -16.90 2.51 -9.45
CA LEU A 204 -18.21 2.02 -9.03
C LEU A 204 -18.18 0.50 -9.03
N GLU A 205 -18.42 -0.10 -7.87
CA GLU A 205 -18.67 -1.51 -7.73
C GLU A 205 -20.16 -1.71 -7.43
N GLU A 206 -20.86 -2.52 -8.21
CA GLU A 206 -22.28 -2.84 -8.03
C GLU A 206 -22.47 -4.35 -7.91
N LYS A 207 -23.04 -4.78 -6.79
CA LYS A 207 -23.37 -6.18 -6.50
C LYS A 207 -24.80 -6.44 -6.97
N ILE A 208 -24.91 -7.07 -8.14
CA ILE A 208 -26.21 -7.31 -8.80
C ILE A 208 -26.89 -8.55 -8.20
N VAL A 209 -26.14 -9.63 -7.99
CA VAL A 209 -26.58 -10.86 -7.30
C VAL A 209 -25.49 -11.38 -6.35
N PRO A 210 -25.82 -12.15 -5.30
CA PRO A 210 -24.81 -12.83 -4.50
C PRO A 210 -23.90 -13.67 -5.41
N GLY A 211 -22.59 -13.40 -5.37
CA GLY A 211 -21.63 -14.04 -6.25
C GLY A 211 -21.35 -13.30 -7.58
N PHE A 212 -21.98 -12.16 -7.85
CA PHE A 212 -21.68 -11.35 -9.04
C PHE A 212 -21.57 -9.86 -8.72
N SER A 213 -20.37 -9.31 -8.95
CA SER A 213 -20.08 -7.89 -8.78
C SER A 213 -19.61 -7.30 -10.12
N PHE A 214 -20.25 -6.23 -10.54
CA PHE A 214 -19.88 -5.43 -11.69
C PHE A 214 -19.01 -4.25 -11.24
N LEU A 215 -17.88 -4.02 -11.91
CA LEU A 215 -16.93 -2.97 -11.56
C LEU A 215 -16.74 -2.05 -12.78
N VAL A 216 -16.92 -0.75 -12.58
CA VAL A 216 -16.62 0.28 -13.57
C VAL A 216 -15.60 1.22 -12.98
N SER A 217 -14.49 1.43 -13.67
CA SER A 217 -13.48 2.42 -13.31
C SER A 217 -13.29 3.42 -14.44
N GLY A 218 -13.04 4.67 -14.07
CA GLY A 218 -12.73 5.75 -14.99
C GLY A 218 -11.68 6.65 -14.38
N GLU A 219 -10.62 6.92 -15.12
CA GLU A 219 -9.62 7.93 -14.82
C GLU A 219 -9.61 8.96 -15.95
N MET A 220 -9.68 10.23 -15.60
CA MET A 220 -9.65 11.35 -16.53
C MET A 220 -8.53 12.32 -16.12
N ASP A 221 -7.53 12.46 -16.97
CA ASP A 221 -6.45 13.44 -16.83
C ASP A 221 -6.76 14.64 -17.71
N HIS A 222 -7.22 15.73 -17.08
CA HIS A 222 -7.56 16.97 -17.79
C HIS A 222 -6.32 17.71 -18.31
N GLY A 223 -5.14 17.49 -17.71
CA GLY A 223 -3.91 18.14 -18.14
C GLY A 223 -3.38 17.58 -19.46
N LYS A 224 -3.57 16.28 -19.70
CA LYS A 224 -3.15 15.59 -20.94
C LYS A 224 -4.31 15.29 -21.90
N GLY A 225 -5.55 15.60 -21.51
CA GLY A 225 -6.75 15.26 -22.27
C GLY A 225 -6.93 13.76 -22.48
N GLN A 226 -6.41 12.93 -21.59
CA GLN A 226 -6.49 11.47 -21.70
C GLN A 226 -7.53 10.93 -20.73
N SER A 227 -8.43 10.09 -21.25
CA SER A 227 -9.41 9.37 -20.44
C SER A 227 -9.18 7.87 -20.59
N ARG A 228 -9.18 7.16 -19.47
CA ARG A 228 -9.05 5.70 -19.40
C ARG A 228 -10.28 5.17 -18.69
N PHE A 229 -10.97 4.24 -19.33
CA PHE A 229 -12.13 3.58 -18.75
C PHE A 229 -11.85 2.08 -18.70
N GLY A 230 -12.22 1.46 -17.59
CA GLY A 230 -12.11 0.03 -17.35
C GLY A 230 -13.45 -0.52 -16.91
N VAL A 231 -13.78 -1.72 -17.38
CA VAL A 231 -14.94 -2.47 -16.92
C VAL A 231 -14.46 -3.86 -16.53
N GLY A 232 -14.86 -4.30 -15.35
CA GLY A 232 -14.54 -5.60 -14.79
C GLY A 232 -15.80 -6.31 -14.30
N MET A 233 -15.76 -7.63 -14.31
CA MET A 233 -16.77 -8.47 -13.70
C MET A 233 -16.07 -9.42 -12.75
N MET A 234 -16.64 -9.59 -11.56
CA MET A 234 -16.16 -10.53 -10.57
C MET A 234 -17.25 -11.54 -10.27
N TRP A 235 -16.88 -12.80 -10.35
CA TRP A 235 -17.74 -13.93 -9.99
C TRP A 235 -17.16 -14.62 -8.75
N GLU A 236 -18.01 -14.87 -7.78
CA GLU A 236 -17.70 -15.69 -6.61
C GLU A 236 -18.71 -16.84 -6.62
N VAL A 237 -18.20 -18.06 -6.74
CA VAL A 237 -18.99 -19.31 -6.87
C VAL A 237 -18.96 -20.07 -5.56
#